data_AF-A0AAF0J9J1-F1
#
_entry.id   AF-A0AAF0J9J1-F1
#
_cell.length_a   1.000
_cell.length_b   1.000
_cell.length_c   1.000
_cell.angle_alpha   90.00
_cell.angle_beta   90.00
_cell.angle_gamma   90.00
#
_symmetry.space_group_name_H-M   'P 1'
#
loop_
_entity.id
_entity.type
_entity.pdbx_description
1 polymer ?
#
loop_
_entity_poly.entity_id
_entity_poly.type
_entity_poly.pdbx_seq_one_letter_code
_entity_poly.pdbx_strand_id
1 'polypeptide(L)' 'MSYSKYTSITAQVTRQALKESERAIAERRATQVLRYQKWDKGTPSENIDLSKEQH' A
#
# COMPACT_ATOMS: atom_id res chain seq x y z
N MET A 1 6.44 11.33 -9.35
CA MET A 1 6.56 10.39 -8.21
C MET A 1 6.87 11.18 -6.94
N SER A 2 6.17 10.91 -5.85
CA SER A 2 6.64 11.33 -4.53
C SER A 2 7.75 10.39 -4.04
N TYR A 3 8.63 10.87 -3.17
CA TYR A 3 9.68 10.04 -2.58
C TYR A 3 9.11 8.79 -1.89
N SER A 4 7.98 8.93 -1.20
CA SER A 4 7.28 7.82 -0.56
C SER A 4 6.80 6.74 -1.55
N LYS A 5 6.40 7.13 -2.77
CA LYS A 5 6.01 6.17 -3.81
C LYS A 5 7.22 5.49 -4.46
N TYR A 6 8.35 6.19 -4.56
CA TYR A 6 9.58 5.57 -5.03
C TYR A 6 10.10 4.51 -4.04
N THR A 7 10.14 4.83 -2.75
CA THR A 7 10.62 3.90 -1.72
C THR A 7 9.71 2.70 -1.53
N SER A 8 8.38 2.83 -1.72
CA SER A 8 7.47 1.67 -1.65
C SER A 8 7.72 0.68 -2.79
N ILE A 9 7.93 1.18 -4.01
CA ILE A 9 8.22 0.36 -5.19
C ILE A 9 9.57 -0.36 -5.04
N THR A 10 10.63 0.35 -4.64
CA THR A 10 11.94 -0.28 -4.45
C THR A 10 11.93 -1.29 -3.31
N ALA A 11 11.19 -1.04 -2.24
CA ALA A 11 11.01 -2.00 -1.15
C ALA A 11 10.28 -3.27 -1.61
N GLN A 12 9.28 -3.16 -2.50
CA GLN A 12 8.59 -4.32 -3.09
C GLN A 12 9.54 -5.20 -3.91
N VAL A 13 10.31 -4.59 -4.81
CA VAL A 13 11.30 -5.33 -5.63
C VAL A 13 12.35 -6.00 -4.74
N THR A 14 12.79 -5.31 -3.69
CA THR A 14 13.78 -5.85 -2.75
C THR A 14 13.24 -7.09 -2.01
N ARG A 15 11.95 -7.11 -1.62
CA ARG A 15 11.34 -8.28 -0.97
C ARG A 15 11.20 -9.47 -1.92
N GLN A 16 10.96 -9.23 -3.21
CA GLN A 16 10.90 -10.30 -4.21
C GLN A 16 12.25 -10.98 -4.43
N ALA A 17 13.36 -10.29 -4.15
CA ALA A 17 14.71 -10.84 -4.23
C ALA A 17 15.13 -11.68 -3.00
N LEU A 18 14.31 -11.74 -1.94
CA LEU A 18 14.61 -12.51 -0.73
C LEU A 18 14.24 -14.00 -0.87
N LYS A 19 14.87 -14.83 -0.03
CA LYS A 19 14.51 -16.25 0.15
C LYS A 19 13.08 -16.38 0.68
N GLU A 20 12.42 -17.50 0.37
CA GLU A 20 11.00 -17.75 0.69
C GLU A 20 10.67 -17.54 2.18
N SER A 21 11.53 -17.99 3.09
CA SER A 21 11.33 -17.88 4.55
C SER A 21 11.18 -16.43 5.00
N GLU A 22 12.07 -15.57 4.51
CA GLU A 22 12.13 -14.15 4.88
C GLU A 22 11.09 -13.35 4.09
N ARG A 23 10.77 -13.78 2.86
CA ARG A 23 9.77 -13.13 2.02
C ARG A 23 8.39 -13.17 2.66
N ALA A 24 7.96 -14.31 3.21
CA ALA A 24 6.65 -14.44 3.84
C ALA A 24 6.47 -13.47 5.02
N ILE A 25 7.51 -13.29 5.84
CA ILE A 25 7.50 -12.37 6.98
C ILE A 25 7.49 -10.91 6.49
N ALA A 26 8.31 -10.60 5.48
CA ALA A 26 8.43 -9.26 4.92
C ALA A 26 7.14 -8.80 4.19
N GLU A 27 6.49 -9.69 3.45
CA GLU A 27 5.22 -9.41 2.76
C GLU A 27 4.08 -9.20 3.77
N ARG A 28 4.02 -10.00 4.84
CA ARG A 28 3.02 -9.79 5.90
C ARG A 28 3.10 -8.41 6.54
N ARG A 29 4.32 -7.85 6.67
CA ARG A 29 4.54 -6.49 7.19
C ARG A 29 4.19 -5.40 6.19
N ALA A 30 4.29 -5.69 4.89
CA ALA A 30 4.04 -4.73 3.83
C ALA A 30 2.55 -4.48 3.58
N THR A 31 1.67 -5.43 3.96
CA THR A 31 0.23 -5.29 3.77
C THR A 31 -0.35 -4.17 4.64
N GLN A 32 -0.78 -3.09 3.98
CA GLN A 32 -1.50 -1.98 4.61
C GLN A 32 -2.87 -1.82 3.95
N VAL A 33 -3.93 -2.02 4.71
CA VAL A 33 -5.31 -1.82 4.24
C VAL A 33 -5.78 -0.47 4.77
N LEU A 34 -5.85 0.53 3.88
CA LEU A 34 -6.35 1.85 4.20
C LEU A 34 -7.63 2.15 3.42
N ARG A 35 -8.64 2.63 4.13
CA ARG A 35 -9.88 3.13 3.53
C ARG A 35 -9.84 4.65 3.58
N TYR A 36 -10.15 5.29 2.46
CA TYR A 36 -10.24 6.73 2.34
C TYR A 36 -11.66 7.14 1.99
N GLN A 37 -12.12 8.18 2.66
CA GLN A 37 -13.39 8.80 2.36
C GLN A 37 -13.16 10.30 2.29
N LYS A 38 -13.53 10.90 1.16
CA LYS A 38 -13.48 12.36 1.00
C LYS A 38 -14.77 12.94 1.54
N TRP A 39 -14.65 13.89 2.45
CA TRP A 39 -15.80 14.63 2.97
C TRP A 39 -15.82 15.99 2.29
N ASP A 40 -16.92 16.33 1.62
CA ASP A 40 -17.11 17.64 1.02
C ASP A 40 -18.46 18.21 1.46
N LYS A 41 -18.45 19.46 1.94
CA LYS A 41 -19.63 20.19 2.46
C LYS A 41 -20.53 19.37 3.41
N GLY A 42 -19.93 18.57 4.28
CA GLY A 42 -20.65 17.81 5.32
C GLY A 42 -21.35 16.53 4.83
N THR A 43 -21.22 16.17 3.55
CA THR A 43 -21.72 14.88 3.03
C THR A 43 -20.53 13.96 2.73
N PRO A 44 -20.55 12.69 3.19
CA PRO A 44 -19.48 11.74 2.89
C PRO A 44 -19.56 11.28 1.42
N SER A 45 -18.42 11.23 0.73
CA SER A 45 -18.30 10.59 -0.59
C SER A 45 -18.39 9.06 -0.48
N GLU A 46 -18.36 8.39 -1.63
CA GLU A 46 -18.17 6.94 -1.67
C GLU A 46 -16.85 6.54 -0.97
N ASN A 47 -16.87 5.40 -0.28
CA ASN A 47 -15.69 4.85 0.38
C ASN A 47 -14.74 4.28 -0.67
N ILE A 48 -13.56 4.87 -0.79
CA ILE A 48 -12.51 4.41 -1.69
C ILE A 48 -11.56 3.52 -0.88
N ASP A 49 -11.40 2.29 -1.34
CA ASP A 49 -10.42 1.37 -0.77
C ASP A 49 -9.04 1.65 -1.39
N LEU A 50 -8.20 2.41 -0.68
CA LEU A 50 -6.85 2.76 -1.15
C LEU A 50 -5.92 1.56 -1.21
N SER A 51 -6.30 0.42 -0.62
CA SER A 51 -5.51 -0.81 -0.71
C SER A 51 -5.60 -1.47 -2.10
N LYS A 52 -6.66 -1.18 -2.87
CA LYS A 52 -6.88 -1.73 -4.22
C LYS A 52 -6.31 -0.86 -5.33
N GLU A 53 -6.05 0.41 -5.05
CA GLU A 53 -5.56 1.41 -6.02
C GLU A 53 -4.05 1.31 -6.29
N GLN A 54 -3.36 0.32 -5.67
CA GLN A 54 -1.91 0.11 -5.83
C GLN A 54 -1.54 -1.00 -6.84
N HIS A 55 -2.50 -1.50 -7.63
CA HIS A 55 -2.25 -2.49 -8.69
C HIS A 55 -2.17 -1.87 -10.09
#